data_AF-A0A6B3I8W1-F1
#
_entry.id   AF-A0A6B3I8W1-F1
#
_cell.length_a   1.000
_cell.length_b   1.000
_cell.length_c   1.000
_cell.angle_alpha   90.00
_cell.angle_beta   90.00
_cell.angle_gamma   90.00
#
_symmetry.space_group_name_H-M   'P 1'
#
loop_
_entity.id
_entity.type
_entity.pdbx_description
1 polymer ?
#
loop_
_entity_poly.entity_id
_entity_poly.type
_entity_poly.pdbx_seq_one_letter_code
_entity_poly.pdbx_strand_id
1 'polypeptide(L)'
;MATTLSLPSPPGAKNQVKVLVFHASAGDEAPYTDAGIAAIEKIGQTGPEAGRFTTVATANPNVFTNGKRLGSFQAVVFLTGGGDVLDPEQEAGLEAYMEAGGGFLGVHDAARTEPYSDWFTGLVGARPAANSPATVQRATVEIGDRV
;
A
#
# COMPACT_ATOMS: atom_id res chain seq x y z
N MET A 1 -8.88 27.17 0.30
CA MET A 1 -9.13 26.25 1.43
C MET A 1 -9.25 24.87 0.83
N ALA A 2 -8.16 24.09 0.78
CA ALA A 2 -8.22 22.71 0.30
C ALA A 2 -9.12 21.93 1.26
N THR A 3 -10.19 21.34 0.74
CA THR A 3 -11.11 20.54 1.56
C THR A 3 -10.40 19.22 1.85
N THR A 4 -9.94 19.03 3.08
CA THR A 4 -9.36 17.77 3.55
C THR A 4 -10.31 16.62 3.20
N LEU A 5 -9.77 15.55 2.61
CA LEU A 5 -10.57 14.41 2.18
C LEU A 5 -11.34 13.83 3.38
N SER A 6 -12.67 13.80 3.31
CA SER A 6 -13.49 13.25 4.41
C SER A 6 -13.50 11.72 4.34
N LEU A 7 -12.96 11.09 5.37
CA LEU A 7 -12.87 9.64 5.53
C LEU A 7 -13.53 9.18 6.83
N PRO A 8 -14.15 7.99 6.85
CA PRO A 8 -14.54 7.35 8.10
C PRO A 8 -13.30 6.99 8.92
N SER A 9 -13.41 7.02 10.25
CA SER A 9 -12.33 6.63 11.16
C SER A 9 -12.80 5.51 12.11
N PRO A 10 -12.18 4.31 12.04
CA PRO A 10 -11.25 3.87 11.00
C PRO A 10 -11.93 3.67 9.62
N PRO A 11 -11.18 3.76 8.51
CA PRO A 11 -11.67 3.39 7.19
C PRO A 11 -12.14 1.93 7.09
N GLY A 12 -13.11 1.65 6.21
CA GLY A 12 -13.54 0.30 5.90
C GLY A 12 -15.05 0.04 5.90
N ALA A 13 -15.47 -1.06 5.28
CA ALA A 13 -16.84 -1.54 5.32
C ALA A 13 -17.14 -2.35 6.61
N LYS A 14 -18.33 -2.17 7.20
CA LYS A 14 -18.69 -2.80 8.49
C LYS A 14 -18.84 -4.32 8.46
N ASN A 15 -19.20 -4.90 7.31
CA ASN A 15 -19.63 -6.30 7.21
C ASN A 15 -18.63 -7.21 6.48
N GLN A 16 -17.60 -6.64 5.87
CA GLN A 16 -16.58 -7.37 5.13
C GLN A 16 -15.30 -6.56 5.10
N VAL A 17 -14.17 -7.20 5.38
CA VAL A 17 -12.85 -6.58 5.24
C VAL A 17 -12.52 -6.48 3.75
N LYS A 18 -12.16 -5.28 3.31
CA LYS A 18 -11.76 -4.96 1.95
C LYS A 18 -10.36 -4.37 1.95
N VAL A 19 -9.53 -4.87 1.06
CA VAL A 19 -8.14 -4.43 0.86
C VAL A 19 -7.99 -3.85 -0.54
N LEU A 20 -7.47 -2.63 -0.64
CA LEU A 20 -7.09 -2.04 -1.92
C LEU A 20 -5.68 -2.51 -2.26
N VAL A 21 -5.46 -3.10 -3.43
CA VAL A 21 -4.11 -3.39 -3.94
C VAL A 21 -3.78 -2.34 -5.01
N PHE A 22 -3.00 -1.34 -4.62
CA PHE A 22 -2.52 -0.32 -5.55
C PHE A 22 -1.21 -0.79 -6.18
N HIS A 23 -1.19 -0.87 -7.52
CA HIS A 23 -0.01 -1.24 -8.28
C HIS A 23 0.32 -0.15 -9.29
N ALA A 24 1.52 0.41 -9.22
CA ALA A 24 1.97 1.47 -10.11
C ALA A 24 3.49 1.48 -10.19
N SER A 25 4.04 2.11 -11.21
CA SER A 25 5.48 2.31 -11.37
C SER A 25 5.71 3.62 -12.11
N ALA A 26 6.72 4.38 -11.72
CA ALA A 26 7.16 5.55 -12.50
C ALA A 26 7.83 5.14 -13.83
N GLY A 27 8.26 3.88 -13.93
CA GLY A 27 8.78 3.25 -15.14
C GLY A 27 7.89 2.09 -15.59
N ASP A 28 8.52 1.00 -16.05
CA ASP A 28 7.79 -0.22 -16.43
C ASP A 28 7.09 -0.85 -15.23
N GLU A 29 5.95 -1.50 -15.47
CA GLU A 29 5.27 -2.28 -14.46
C GLU A 29 6.19 -3.40 -13.94
N ALA A 30 6.20 -3.59 -12.63
CA ALA A 30 7.04 -4.61 -12.02
C ALA A 30 6.64 -6.01 -12.51
N PRO A 31 7.59 -6.87 -12.88
CA PRO A 31 7.29 -8.18 -13.47
C PRO A 31 6.57 -9.14 -12.50
N TYR A 32 6.50 -8.80 -11.21
CA TYR A 32 5.84 -9.57 -10.16
C TYR A 32 4.43 -9.09 -9.82
N THR A 33 3.92 -8.03 -10.47
CA THR A 33 2.62 -7.42 -10.11
C THR A 33 1.47 -8.42 -10.14
N ASP A 34 1.28 -9.13 -11.27
CA ASP A 34 0.19 -10.12 -11.41
C ASP A 34 0.29 -11.24 -10.37
N ALA A 35 1.50 -11.76 -10.16
CA ALA A 35 1.74 -12.82 -9.18
C ALA A 35 1.48 -12.32 -7.73
N GLY A 36 1.84 -11.07 -7.43
CA GLY A 36 1.59 -10.45 -6.13
C GLY A 36 0.10 -10.22 -5.87
N ILE A 37 -0.65 -9.68 -6.84
CA ILE A 37 -2.11 -9.51 -6.76
C ILE A 37 -2.77 -10.86 -6.50
N ALA A 38 -2.46 -11.88 -7.30
CA ALA A 38 -3.02 -13.22 -7.17
C ALA A 38 -2.69 -13.85 -5.80
N ALA A 39 -1.49 -13.62 -5.28
CA ALA A 39 -1.10 -14.11 -3.96
C ALA A 39 -1.92 -13.44 -2.84
N ILE A 40 -2.06 -12.12 -2.86
CA ILE A 40 -2.84 -11.36 -1.86
C ILE A 40 -4.31 -11.77 -1.90
N GLU A 41 -4.88 -11.91 -3.10
CA GLU A 41 -6.23 -12.44 -3.33
C GLU A 41 -6.42 -13.82 -2.71
N LYS A 42 -5.50 -14.73 -3.01
CA LYS A 42 -5.54 -16.09 -2.47
C LYS A 42 -5.43 -16.09 -0.95
N ILE A 43 -4.56 -15.27 -0.36
CA ILE A 43 -4.43 -15.15 1.09
C ILE A 43 -5.77 -14.69 1.70
N GLY A 44 -6.39 -13.65 1.13
CA GLY A 44 -7.67 -13.13 1.61
C GLY A 44 -8.82 -14.14 1.55
N GLN A 45 -8.82 -15.02 0.56
CA GLN A 45 -9.86 -16.04 0.39
C GLN A 45 -9.61 -17.33 1.18
N THR A 46 -8.34 -17.73 1.32
CA THR A 46 -7.97 -19.05 1.85
C THR A 46 -7.42 -19.01 3.27
N GLY A 47 -7.15 -17.82 3.81
CA GLY A 47 -6.74 -17.63 5.20
C GLY A 47 -7.82 -18.05 6.21
N PRO A 48 -7.48 -18.01 7.52
CA PRO A 48 -8.42 -18.27 8.61
C PRO A 48 -9.68 -17.40 8.47
N GLU A 49 -10.86 -17.94 8.77
CA GLU A 49 -12.14 -17.26 8.54
C GLU A 49 -12.21 -15.87 9.18
N ALA A 50 -11.68 -15.72 10.39
CA ALA A 50 -11.64 -14.46 11.12
C ALA A 50 -10.77 -13.38 10.44
N GLY A 51 -9.85 -13.78 9.56
CA GLY A 51 -8.94 -12.91 8.83
C GLY A 51 -9.21 -12.84 7.33
N ARG A 52 -10.33 -13.39 6.84
CA ARG A 52 -10.66 -13.34 5.41
C ARG A 52 -11.02 -11.91 4.98
N PHE A 53 -10.60 -11.57 3.76
CA PHE A 53 -10.87 -10.28 3.15
C PHE A 53 -11.04 -10.41 1.64
N THR A 54 -11.71 -9.43 1.03
CA THR A 54 -11.76 -9.27 -0.42
C THR A 54 -10.78 -8.20 -0.85
N THR A 55 -10.28 -8.30 -2.07
CA THR A 55 -9.33 -7.35 -2.65
C THR A 55 -9.97 -6.58 -3.79
N VAL A 56 -9.44 -5.40 -4.06
CA VAL A 56 -9.66 -4.66 -5.30
C VAL A 56 -8.30 -4.18 -5.78
N ALA A 57 -7.83 -4.69 -6.91
CA ALA A 57 -6.60 -4.20 -7.54
C ALA A 57 -6.89 -3.00 -8.45
N THR A 58 -5.99 -2.01 -8.47
CA THR A 58 -6.06 -0.87 -9.39
C THR A 58 -4.70 -0.21 -9.57
N ALA A 59 -4.41 0.20 -10.81
CA ALA A 59 -3.29 1.09 -11.12
C ALA A 59 -3.70 2.57 -11.20
N ASN A 60 -4.98 2.88 -11.04
CA ASN A 60 -5.48 4.24 -11.11
C ASN A 60 -5.34 4.96 -9.74
N PRO A 61 -4.48 5.99 -9.63
CA PRO A 61 -4.22 6.68 -8.37
C PRO A 61 -5.36 7.62 -7.95
N ASN A 62 -6.34 7.90 -8.82
CA ASN A 62 -7.54 8.68 -8.48
C ASN A 62 -8.42 8.01 -7.39
N VAL A 63 -8.10 6.78 -6.99
CA VAL A 63 -8.68 6.19 -5.78
C VAL A 63 -8.35 7.02 -4.53
N PHE A 64 -7.16 7.64 -4.47
CA PHE A 64 -6.70 8.39 -3.30
C PHE A 64 -7.39 9.76 -3.16
N THR A 65 -7.94 10.32 -4.23
CA THR A 65 -8.75 11.55 -4.18
C THR A 65 -10.24 11.29 -4.00
N ASN A 66 -10.67 10.02 -3.93
CA ASN A 66 -12.06 9.64 -3.77
C ASN A 66 -12.34 9.09 -2.36
N GLY A 67 -12.70 9.98 -1.42
CA GLY A 67 -12.93 9.61 -0.02
C GLY A 67 -13.99 8.52 0.19
N LYS A 68 -15.06 8.50 -0.61
CA LYS A 68 -16.10 7.45 -0.52
C LYS A 68 -15.54 6.08 -0.90
N ARG A 69 -14.71 6.03 -1.95
CA ARG A 69 -14.09 4.79 -2.42
C ARG A 69 -12.97 4.35 -1.48
N LEU A 70 -12.02 5.24 -1.21
CA LEU A 70 -10.87 4.99 -0.34
C LEU A 70 -11.32 4.59 1.08
N GLY A 71 -12.27 5.33 1.64
CA GLY A 71 -12.86 5.07 2.96
C GLY A 71 -13.61 3.74 3.09
N SER A 72 -13.79 2.98 1.98
CA SER A 72 -14.38 1.64 2.03
C SER A 72 -13.37 0.51 2.25
N PHE A 73 -12.07 0.82 2.27
CA PHE A 73 -10.99 -0.16 2.43
C PHE A 73 -10.36 -0.06 3.82
N GLN A 74 -10.25 -1.18 4.52
CA GLN A 74 -9.58 -1.27 5.81
C GLN A 74 -8.06 -1.13 5.69
N ALA A 75 -7.50 -1.59 4.57
CA ALA A 75 -6.07 -1.46 4.30
C ALA A 75 -5.81 -1.16 2.82
N VAL A 76 -4.69 -0.49 2.58
CA VAL A 76 -4.08 -0.34 1.25
C VAL A 76 -2.79 -1.15 1.22
N VAL A 77 -2.60 -1.90 0.13
CA VAL A 77 -1.37 -2.60 -0.20
C VAL A 77 -0.71 -1.85 -1.34
N PHE A 78 0.52 -1.43 -1.12
CA PHE A 78 1.37 -0.87 -2.16
C PHE A 78 2.20 -2.01 -2.74
N LEU A 79 1.86 -2.41 -3.96
CA LEU A 79 2.58 -3.38 -4.79
C LEU A 79 3.14 -2.64 -6.01
N THR A 80 4.06 -1.70 -5.75
CA THR A 80 4.58 -0.79 -6.77
C THR A 80 5.95 -1.24 -7.29
N GLY A 81 6.36 -0.69 -8.44
CA GLY A 81 7.73 -0.70 -8.93
C GLY A 81 8.59 0.45 -8.38
N GLY A 82 8.05 1.21 -7.42
CA GLY A 82 8.69 2.41 -6.86
C GLY A 82 8.61 3.64 -7.77
N GLY A 83 9.34 4.70 -7.37
CA GLY A 83 9.34 5.99 -8.04
C GLY A 83 8.19 6.90 -7.60
N ASP A 84 8.08 8.05 -8.26
CA ASP A 84 7.03 9.06 -8.07
C ASP A 84 5.78 8.64 -8.87
N VAL A 85 4.76 8.17 -8.17
CA VAL A 85 3.54 7.56 -8.73
C VAL A 85 2.25 8.22 -8.25
N LEU A 86 2.34 9.11 -7.26
CA LEU A 86 1.24 9.90 -6.72
C LEU A 86 1.52 11.38 -6.95
N ASP A 87 0.54 12.09 -7.51
CA ASP A 87 0.59 13.54 -7.48
C ASP A 87 0.33 14.09 -6.06
N PRO A 88 0.56 15.40 -5.81
CA PRO A 88 0.38 15.98 -4.48
C PRO A 88 -1.02 15.84 -3.89
N GLU A 89 -2.08 15.78 -4.71
CA GLU A 89 -3.45 15.62 -4.22
C GLU A 89 -3.71 14.16 -3.80
N GLN A 90 -3.15 13.22 -4.54
CA GLN A 90 -3.21 11.79 -4.25
C GLN A 90 -2.38 11.44 -3.00
N GLU A 91 -1.20 12.02 -2.84
CA GLU A 91 -0.38 11.86 -1.62
C GLU A 91 -1.13 12.40 -0.39
N ALA A 92 -1.71 13.61 -0.48
CA ALA A 92 -2.52 14.17 0.61
C ALA A 92 -3.75 13.29 0.94
N GLY A 93 -4.33 12.62 -0.05
CA GLY A 93 -5.41 11.66 0.15
C GLY A 93 -4.97 10.39 0.89
N LEU A 94 -3.78 9.87 0.58
CA LEU A 94 -3.17 8.76 1.31
C LEU A 94 -2.78 9.17 2.74
N GLU A 95 -2.26 10.39 2.93
CA GLU A 95 -1.98 10.94 4.27
C GLU A 95 -3.23 11.01 5.12
N ALA A 96 -4.31 11.60 4.60
CA ALA A 96 -5.60 11.64 5.30
C ALA A 96 -6.12 10.23 5.64
N TYR A 97 -5.88 9.25 4.76
CA TYR A 97 -6.24 7.85 5.02
C TYR A 97 -5.46 7.24 6.18
N MET A 98 -4.16 7.52 6.25
CA MET A 98 -3.31 7.05 7.35
C MET A 98 -3.69 7.72 8.66
N GLU A 99 -3.93 9.04 8.66
CA GLU A 99 -4.38 9.79 9.83
C GLU A 99 -5.74 9.29 10.36
N ALA A 100 -6.63 8.83 9.47
CA ALA A 100 -7.92 8.26 9.85
C ALA A 100 -7.81 6.87 10.50
N GLY A 101 -6.63 6.24 10.49
CA GLY A 101 -6.38 4.91 11.05
C GLY A 101 -6.47 3.77 10.03
N GLY A 102 -6.28 4.07 8.74
CA GLY A 102 -6.19 3.06 7.69
C GLY A 102 -4.95 2.17 7.81
N GLY A 103 -5.06 0.91 7.37
CA GLY A 103 -3.92 -0.01 7.34
C GLY A 103 -3.02 0.18 6.12
N PHE A 104 -1.71 0.00 6.28
CA PHE A 104 -0.74 0.06 5.19
C PHE A 104 0.12 -1.22 5.13
N LEU A 105 0.29 -1.77 3.93
CA LEU A 105 1.25 -2.83 3.64
C LEU A 105 2.05 -2.45 2.40
N GLY A 106 3.35 -2.18 2.55
CA GLY A 106 4.27 -2.02 1.42
C GLY A 106 5.00 -3.32 1.13
N VAL A 107 5.05 -3.73 -0.14
CA VAL A 107 5.80 -4.91 -0.59
C VAL A 107 6.94 -4.49 -1.52
N HIS A 108 8.16 -4.93 -1.22
CA HIS A 108 9.35 -4.75 -2.06
C HIS A 108 9.64 -3.27 -2.42
N ASP A 109 9.57 -2.91 -3.70
CA ASP A 109 9.87 -1.56 -4.19
C ASP A 109 8.82 -0.51 -3.79
N ALA A 110 7.76 -0.91 -3.08
CA ALA A 110 6.94 0.02 -2.31
C ALA A 110 7.77 0.91 -1.37
N ALA A 111 8.89 0.40 -0.83
CA ALA A 111 9.81 1.20 -0.02
C ALA A 111 10.61 2.24 -0.82
N ARG A 112 10.55 2.22 -2.16
CA ARG A 112 11.15 3.20 -3.09
C ARG A 112 10.11 4.12 -3.74
N THR A 113 8.84 4.01 -3.37
CA THR A 113 7.76 4.89 -3.83
C THR A 113 7.86 6.27 -3.21
N GLU A 114 7.48 7.31 -3.96
CA GLU A 114 7.57 8.72 -3.55
C GLU A 114 8.96 9.08 -2.99
N PRO A 115 10.03 8.96 -3.79
CA PRO A 115 11.40 9.16 -3.30
C PRO A 115 11.68 10.59 -2.82
N TYR A 116 10.84 11.56 -3.21
CA TYR A 116 10.95 12.96 -2.84
C TYR A 116 9.99 13.38 -1.72
N SER A 117 9.13 12.47 -1.24
CA SER A 117 8.21 12.74 -0.14
C SER A 117 8.85 12.40 1.20
N ASP A 118 9.05 13.43 2.03
CA ASP A 118 9.47 13.26 3.43
C ASP A 118 8.38 12.55 4.24
N TRP A 119 7.11 12.82 3.94
CA TRP A 119 5.97 12.18 4.59
C TRP A 119 5.95 10.68 4.30
N PHE A 120 6.04 10.28 3.03
CA PHE A 120 6.06 8.85 2.67
C PHE A 120 7.30 8.14 3.24
N THR A 121 8.43 8.83 3.28
CA THR A 121 9.64 8.33 3.95
C THR A 121 9.40 8.08 5.44
N GLY A 122 8.69 8.98 6.12
CA GLY A 122 8.24 8.80 7.50
C GLY A 122 7.29 7.63 7.68
N LEU A 123 6.34 7.44 6.74
CA LEU A 123 5.39 6.31 6.76
C LEU A 123 6.09 4.95 6.71
N VAL A 124 7.07 4.77 5.80
CA VAL A 124 7.80 3.50 5.66
C VAL A 124 8.94 3.33 6.67
N GLY A 125 9.33 4.42 7.35
CA GLY A 125 10.31 4.46 8.43
C GLY A 125 11.78 4.38 7.98
N ALA A 126 12.09 3.72 6.86
CA ALA A 126 13.43 3.68 6.28
C ALA A 126 13.38 3.39 4.77
N ARG A 127 14.41 3.84 4.05
CA ARG A 127 14.60 3.57 2.61
C ARG A 127 15.68 2.52 2.38
N PRO A 128 15.58 1.68 1.34
CA PRO A 128 16.67 0.78 0.98
C PRO A 128 17.96 1.57 0.66
N ALA A 129 19.10 1.11 1.19
CA ALA A 129 20.39 1.76 0.95
C ALA A 129 20.77 1.71 -0.54
N ALA A 130 21.50 2.72 -1.02
CA ALA A 130 21.92 2.82 -2.42
C ALA A 130 22.77 1.62 -2.90
N ASN A 131 23.50 0.97 -1.98
CA ASN A 131 24.32 -0.22 -2.24
C ASN A 131 23.58 -1.54 -1.93
N SER A 132 22.26 -1.51 -1.74
CA SER A 132 21.48 -2.75 -1.54
C SER A 132 21.61 -3.66 -2.76
N PRO A 133 21.72 -4.99 -2.57
CA PRO A 133 21.76 -5.93 -3.69
C PRO A 133 20.53 -5.81 -4.58
N ALA A 134 20.74 -5.73 -5.90
CA ALA A 134 19.65 -5.67 -6.89
C ALA A 134 19.28 -7.04 -7.47
N THR A 135 20.11 -8.06 -7.25
CA THR A 135 19.85 -9.42 -7.74
C THR A 135 19.09 -10.24 -6.71
N VAL A 136 18.13 -11.03 -7.19
CA VAL A 136 17.41 -11.98 -6.34
C VAL A 136 18.39 -13.00 -5.79
N GLN A 137 18.40 -13.17 -4.47
CA GLN A 137 19.25 -14.12 -3.76
C GLN A 137 18.51 -14.72 -2.57
N ARG A 138 18.97 -15.89 -2.12
CA ARG A 138 18.50 -16.46 -0.87
C ARG A 138 19.17 -15.74 0.30
N ALA A 139 18.41 -15.48 1.35
CA ALA A 139 18.90 -14.92 2.59
C ALA A 139 18.32 -15.68 3.78
N THR A 140 19.03 -15.68 4.91
CA THR A 140 18.50 -16.15 6.19
C THR A 140 17.66 -15.03 6.80
N VAL A 141 16.43 -15.36 7.23
CA VAL A 141 15.58 -14.44 7.97
C VAL A 141 15.73 -14.75 9.46
N GLU A 142 16.14 -13.75 10.22
CA GLU A 142 16.19 -13.80 11.68
C GLU A 142 14.94 -13.11 12.23
N ILE A 143 14.25 -13.76 13.16
CA ILE A 143 13.04 -13.23 13.78
C ILE A 143 13.46 -12.31 14.94
N GLY A 144 13.32 -11.00 14.73
CA GLY A 144 13.45 -10.02 15.79
C GLY A 144 12.16 -9.92 16.59
N ASP A 145 11.94 -10.82 17.54
CA ASP A 145 10.87 -10.67 18.51
C ASP A 145 11.28 -9.68 19.61
N ARG A 146 10.35 -8.81 20.03
CA ARG A 146 10.59 -7.87 21.13
C ARG A 146 10.36 -8.62 22.44
N VAL A 147 11.44 -8.88 23.19
CA VAL A 147 11.37 -9.23 24.61
C VAL A 147 10.94 -8.03 25.45
#